data_AF-A0A517LET4-F1
#
_entry.id   AF-A0A517LET4-F1
#
_cell.length_a   1.000
_cell.length_b   1.000
_cell.length_c   1.000
_cell.angle_alpha   90.00
_cell.angle_beta   90.00
_cell.angle_gamma   90.00
#
_symmetry.space_group_name_H-M   'P 1'
#
loop_
_entity.id
_entity.type
_entity.pdbx_description
1 polymer ?
#
loop_
_entity_poly.entity_id
_entity_poly.type
_entity_poly.pdbx_seq_one_letter_code
_entity_poly.pdbx_strand_id
1 'polypeptide(L)'
;MAGFGSLSNSMGADFARYMAMDEAGQANALADKYAQLEARLGRKFASQLRDSLPPLDDRFTEIADSDEDVSGVLKVEGMDFVKARKELEQARRESANEPLGSPIQAMKLHIAAILSDTLPLVLYLATAMTKAIEDGTFVIQLQGEGFAADASLWELTKMKPENIWKTCKFVGNFILNVASSKANAYKTCNFARDSKSGDILGLARNQPTASFRSGFTTAKAAARNQKKTTIIGVQLLDVHFLQLSSRDAVAGHCSFAHTFAVAIGPEGFVIWQGWGEHGYRLDEWIDCGGDRVRTWDEAEQFVNDFEKLTKGKGLWNAKRNELYKKLFEVDLNQMCGSQGPEPRCLVPKFEPWVQLEVLADVKVKDILKFKLSDV
;
A
#
# COMPACT_ATOMS: atom_id res chain seq x y z
N MET A 1 -1.28 47.16 -18.25
CA MET A 1 -1.07 46.60 -16.89
C MET A 1 -2.35 46.77 -16.08
N ALA A 2 -3.27 45.81 -16.15
CA ALA A 2 -4.43 45.70 -15.25
C ALA A 2 -4.96 44.27 -15.41
N GLY A 3 -4.93 43.44 -14.35
CA GLY A 3 -5.43 42.06 -14.45
C GLY A 3 -5.02 41.04 -13.39
N PHE A 4 -4.44 41.43 -12.25
CA PHE A 4 -4.01 40.46 -11.20
C PHE A 4 -4.65 40.66 -9.82
N GLY A 5 -5.79 41.36 -9.73
CA GLY A 5 -6.38 41.77 -8.44
C GLY A 5 -7.56 40.94 -7.89
N SER A 6 -8.02 39.87 -8.55
CA SER A 6 -9.33 39.27 -8.23
C SER A 6 -9.30 37.90 -7.53
N LEU A 7 -8.18 37.18 -7.50
CA LEU A 7 -8.14 35.80 -6.99
C LEU A 7 -7.77 35.70 -5.49
N SER A 8 -7.20 36.75 -4.88
CA SER A 8 -6.79 36.71 -3.46
C SER A 8 -7.96 36.87 -2.48
N ASN A 9 -9.07 37.48 -2.90
CA ASN A 9 -10.17 37.82 -1.98
C ASN A 9 -11.19 36.69 -1.76
N SER A 10 -11.35 35.75 -2.71
CA SER A 10 -12.30 34.64 -2.52
C SER A 10 -11.76 33.56 -1.58
N MET A 11 -10.46 33.24 -1.67
CA MET A 11 -9.81 32.22 -0.84
C MET A 11 -9.83 32.56 0.66
N GLY A 12 -9.70 33.84 1.01
CA GLY A 12 -9.75 34.29 2.41
C GLY A 12 -11.13 34.11 3.05
N ALA A 13 -12.21 34.30 2.29
CA ALA A 13 -13.58 34.20 2.78
C ALA A 13 -13.99 32.74 3.04
N ASP A 14 -13.58 31.82 2.15
CA ASP A 14 -13.90 30.39 2.30
C ASP A 14 -13.13 29.77 3.47
N PHE A 15 -11.88 30.16 3.67
CA PHE A 15 -11.09 29.70 4.82
C PHE A 15 -11.64 30.25 6.15
N ALA A 16 -12.01 31.53 6.19
CA ALA A 16 -12.62 32.12 7.38
C ALA A 16 -13.97 31.45 7.72
N ARG A 17 -14.77 31.08 6.71
CA ARG A 17 -16.00 30.29 6.91
C ARG A 17 -15.73 28.90 7.45
N TYR A 18 -14.74 28.20 6.89
CA TYR A 18 -14.36 26.86 7.34
C TYR A 18 -13.89 26.87 8.80
N MET A 19 -13.04 27.83 9.18
CA MET A 19 -12.54 27.97 10.55
C MET A 19 -13.62 28.38 11.56
N ALA A 20 -14.74 28.94 11.11
CA ALA A 20 -15.88 29.29 11.95
C ALA A 20 -16.88 28.13 12.17
N MET A 21 -16.73 27.01 11.46
CA MET A 21 -17.55 25.82 11.67
C MET A 21 -17.10 25.06 12.93
N ASP A 22 -18.05 24.40 13.59
CA ASP A 22 -17.73 23.42 14.62
C ASP A 22 -17.07 22.16 14.02
N GLU A 23 -16.52 21.26 14.85
CA GLU A 23 -15.80 20.08 14.37
C GLU A 23 -16.66 19.20 13.44
N ALA A 24 -17.97 19.12 13.68
CA ALA A 24 -18.90 18.36 12.84
C ALA A 24 -19.11 19.04 11.47
N GLY A 25 -19.24 20.37 11.45
CA GLY A 25 -19.35 21.17 10.24
C GLY A 25 -18.07 21.11 9.38
N GLN A 26 -16.90 21.15 10.02
CA GLN A 26 -15.62 20.98 9.32
C GLN A 26 -15.49 19.59 8.71
N ALA A 27 -15.85 18.54 9.46
CA ALA A 27 -15.80 17.17 8.97
C ALA A 27 -16.75 16.94 7.78
N ASN A 28 -17.98 17.47 7.84
CA ASN A 28 -18.95 17.37 6.76
C ASN A 28 -18.52 18.18 5.53
N ALA A 29 -18.02 19.41 5.71
CA ALA A 29 -17.52 20.23 4.60
C ALA A 29 -16.32 19.58 3.91
N LEU A 30 -15.43 18.92 4.67
CA LEU A 30 -14.32 18.16 4.13
C LEU A 30 -14.83 16.94 3.35
N ALA A 31 -15.77 16.17 3.92
CA ALA A 31 -16.37 15.00 3.28
C ALA A 31 -17.07 15.34 1.96
N ASP A 32 -17.87 16.41 1.92
CA ASP A 32 -18.53 16.90 0.71
C ASP A 32 -17.51 17.33 -0.35
N LYS A 33 -16.42 17.97 0.06
CA LYS A 33 -15.35 18.39 -0.85
C LYS A 33 -14.61 17.17 -1.42
N TYR A 34 -14.36 16.14 -0.62
CA TYR A 34 -13.80 14.86 -1.08
C TYR A 34 -14.72 14.16 -2.07
N ALA A 35 -16.02 14.04 -1.75
CA ALA A 35 -17.01 13.44 -2.64
C ALA A 35 -17.10 14.17 -3.99
N GLN A 36 -16.98 15.51 -3.99
CA GLN A 36 -16.91 16.31 -5.22
C GLN A 36 -15.62 16.05 -6.02
N LEU A 37 -14.48 15.88 -5.35
CA LEU A 37 -13.20 15.59 -5.98
C LEU A 37 -13.21 14.19 -6.62
N GLU A 38 -13.69 13.18 -5.89
CA GLU A 38 -13.87 11.80 -6.36
C GLU A 38 -14.82 11.75 -7.54
N ALA A 39 -15.98 12.42 -7.46
CA ALA A 39 -16.93 12.47 -8.57
C ALA A 39 -16.38 13.23 -9.79
N ARG A 40 -15.45 14.18 -9.61
CA ARG A 40 -14.82 14.92 -10.72
C ARG A 40 -13.72 14.10 -11.38
N LEU A 41 -12.90 13.42 -10.59
CA LEU A 41 -11.86 12.52 -11.09
C LEU A 41 -12.51 11.31 -11.77
N GLY A 42 -13.40 10.59 -11.09
CA GLY A 42 -14.06 9.40 -11.62
C GLY A 42 -14.83 9.64 -12.94
N ARG A 43 -15.53 10.77 -13.09
CA ARG A 43 -16.26 11.08 -14.35
C ARG A 43 -15.33 11.44 -15.51
N LYS A 44 -14.20 12.10 -15.26
CA LYS A 44 -13.24 12.45 -16.30
C LYS A 44 -12.52 11.19 -16.82
N PHE A 45 -12.18 10.28 -15.92
CA PHE A 45 -11.51 9.01 -16.24
C PHE A 45 -12.42 7.99 -16.91
N ALA A 46 -13.66 7.79 -16.43
CA ALA A 46 -14.61 6.85 -17.04
C ALA A 46 -14.99 7.22 -18.49
N SER A 47 -14.96 8.51 -18.84
CA SER A 47 -15.23 8.98 -20.21
C SER A 47 -14.10 8.68 -21.19
N GLN A 48 -12.84 8.66 -20.74
CA GLN A 48 -11.68 8.41 -21.61
C GLN A 48 -11.45 6.90 -21.85
N LEU A 49 -11.87 6.06 -20.90
CA LEU A 49 -11.82 4.60 -20.97
C LEU A 49 -12.77 4.00 -22.01
N ARG A 50 -13.95 4.58 -22.19
CA ARG A 50 -14.96 4.09 -23.15
C ARG A 50 -14.49 4.18 -24.60
N ASP A 51 -13.62 5.14 -24.90
CA ASP A 51 -13.25 5.48 -26.26
C ASP A 51 -11.87 4.93 -26.70
N SER A 52 -11.12 4.28 -25.80
CA SER A 52 -9.68 4.00 -26.02
C SER A 52 -9.26 2.53 -26.00
N LEU A 53 -10.12 1.57 -25.61
CA LEU A 53 -9.74 0.16 -25.52
C LEU A 53 -10.21 -0.65 -26.75
N PRO A 54 -9.29 -1.26 -27.53
CA PRO A 54 -9.67 -2.30 -28.48
C PRO A 54 -10.07 -3.59 -27.73
N PRO A 55 -10.79 -4.53 -28.40
CA PRO A 55 -11.14 -5.82 -27.79
C PRO A 55 -9.87 -6.61 -27.45
N LEU A 56 -9.83 -7.20 -26.27
CA LEU A 56 -8.75 -8.11 -25.84
C LEU A 56 -8.76 -9.39 -26.69
N ASP A 57 -7.62 -9.74 -27.26
CA ASP A 57 -7.38 -10.96 -28.05
C ASP A 57 -6.60 -11.99 -27.21
N ASP A 58 -6.99 -13.27 -27.30
CA ASP A 58 -6.70 -14.38 -26.37
C ASP A 58 -5.29 -15.02 -26.50
N ARG A 59 -4.27 -14.27 -26.94
CA ARG A 59 -2.97 -14.85 -27.32
C ARG A 59 -1.86 -14.65 -26.29
N PHE A 60 -1.98 -15.26 -25.11
CA PHE A 60 -0.84 -15.46 -24.19
C PHE A 60 -1.00 -16.75 -23.38
N THR A 61 -0.72 -17.89 -24.01
CA THR A 61 -0.49 -19.18 -23.33
C THR A 61 0.60 -19.93 -24.10
N GLU A 62 1.76 -20.09 -23.46
CA GLU A 62 2.81 -21.12 -23.67
C GLU A 62 4.21 -20.51 -23.60
N ILE A 63 4.76 -20.43 -22.39
CA ILE A 63 6.19 -20.65 -22.14
C ILE A 63 6.26 -21.37 -20.78
N ALA A 64 6.58 -22.67 -20.80
CA ALA A 64 6.86 -23.47 -19.61
C ALA A 64 8.19 -24.24 -19.82
N ASP A 65 8.93 -24.35 -18.72
CA ASP A 65 9.99 -25.33 -18.42
C ASP A 65 11.30 -25.29 -19.21
N SER A 66 12.15 -24.29 -18.93
CA SER A 66 13.60 -24.47 -19.06
C SER A 66 14.35 -23.72 -17.94
N ASP A 67 15.19 -24.44 -17.19
CA ASP A 67 16.13 -23.96 -16.15
C ASP A 67 17.29 -23.12 -16.74
N GLU A 68 17.01 -22.23 -17.69
CA GLU A 68 17.98 -21.22 -18.12
C GLU A 68 17.84 -19.96 -17.27
N ASP A 69 18.99 -19.34 -16.96
CA ASP A 69 19.11 -18.11 -16.19
C ASP A 69 18.48 -16.94 -16.99
N VAL A 70 17.15 -16.81 -16.90
CA VAL A 70 16.38 -15.81 -17.65
C VAL A 70 16.58 -14.44 -17.00
N SER A 71 17.63 -13.73 -17.40
CA SER A 71 17.68 -12.26 -17.32
C SER A 71 16.69 -11.65 -18.32
N GLY A 72 15.40 -11.83 -18.06
CA GLY A 72 14.33 -11.33 -18.91
C GLY A 72 14.20 -9.81 -18.79
N VAL A 73 14.68 -9.07 -19.80
CA VAL A 73 14.38 -7.64 -19.93
C VAL A 73 12.92 -7.53 -20.39
N LEU A 74 12.02 -7.13 -19.49
CA LEU A 74 10.65 -6.83 -19.84
C LEU A 74 10.64 -5.53 -20.66
N LYS A 75 10.58 -5.65 -21.98
CA LYS A 75 10.30 -4.51 -22.84
C LYS A 75 8.84 -4.11 -22.67
N VAL A 76 8.62 -3.04 -21.90
CA VAL A 76 7.33 -2.35 -21.90
C VAL A 76 7.25 -1.55 -23.22
N GLU A 77 6.89 -2.22 -24.31
CA GLU A 77 6.65 -1.56 -25.60
C GLU A 77 5.32 -0.81 -25.58
N GLY A 78 5.29 0.41 -26.12
CA GLY A 78 4.04 1.18 -26.29
C GLY A 78 3.62 2.06 -25.12
N MET A 79 4.40 2.14 -24.03
CA MET A 79 4.10 3.06 -22.94
C MET A 79 4.73 4.43 -23.18
N ASP A 80 3.88 5.46 -23.32
CA ASP A 80 4.32 6.85 -23.39
C ASP A 80 4.66 7.36 -21.98
N PHE A 81 5.89 7.09 -21.52
CA PHE A 81 6.41 7.56 -20.24
C PHE A 81 6.33 9.10 -20.11
N VAL A 82 6.40 9.82 -21.23
CA VAL A 82 6.26 11.28 -21.24
C VAL A 82 4.83 11.70 -20.89
N LYS A 83 3.82 11.02 -21.45
CA LYS A 83 2.41 11.23 -21.09
C LYS A 83 2.14 10.86 -19.64
N ALA A 84 2.55 9.66 -19.21
CA ALA A 84 2.37 9.20 -17.84
C ALA A 84 3.03 10.14 -16.81
N ARG A 85 4.23 10.65 -17.12
CA ARG A 85 4.88 11.68 -16.31
C ARG A 85 4.09 12.98 -16.28
N LYS A 86 3.61 13.48 -17.42
CA LYS A 86 2.82 14.72 -17.47
C LYS A 86 1.55 14.58 -16.65
N GLU A 87 0.90 13.43 -16.68
CA GLU A 87 -0.29 13.13 -15.87
C GLU A 87 0.04 13.07 -14.38
N LEU A 88 1.13 12.40 -13.99
CA LEU A 88 1.58 12.34 -12.59
C LEU A 88 2.05 13.71 -12.07
N GLU A 89 2.79 14.47 -12.87
CA GLU A 89 3.19 15.85 -12.53
C GLU A 89 1.98 16.78 -12.47
N GLN A 90 1.01 16.63 -13.38
CA GLN A 90 -0.21 17.40 -13.35
C GLN A 90 -1.03 17.06 -12.11
N ALA A 91 -1.20 15.78 -11.78
CA ALA A 91 -1.85 15.33 -10.54
C ALA A 91 -1.11 15.88 -9.30
N ARG A 92 0.22 15.85 -9.31
CA ARG A 92 1.05 16.47 -8.26
C ARG A 92 0.86 17.98 -8.19
N ARG A 93 0.81 18.71 -9.31
CA ARG A 93 0.59 20.17 -9.35
C ARG A 93 -0.81 20.55 -8.92
N GLU A 94 -1.82 19.81 -9.38
CA GLU A 94 -3.21 19.95 -8.95
C GLU A 94 -3.33 19.70 -7.45
N SER A 95 -2.62 18.71 -6.91
CA SER A 95 -2.52 18.45 -5.46
C SER A 95 -1.71 19.50 -4.69
N ALA A 96 -0.67 20.10 -5.30
CA ALA A 96 0.22 21.06 -4.66
C ALA A 96 -0.37 22.47 -4.57
N ASN A 97 -1.36 22.79 -5.40
CA ASN A 97 -2.13 24.03 -5.33
C ASN A 97 -3.21 24.00 -4.24
N GLU A 98 -3.55 22.82 -3.72
CA GLU A 98 -4.22 22.72 -2.43
C GLU A 98 -3.14 22.64 -1.33
N PRO A 99 -3.36 23.22 -0.14
CA PRO A 99 -2.51 22.89 0.99
C PRO A 99 -2.58 21.37 1.14
N LEU A 100 -1.49 20.66 0.85
CA LEU A 100 -1.36 19.18 0.84
C LEU A 100 -1.78 18.52 2.16
N GLY A 101 -2.13 19.34 3.15
CA GLY A 101 -2.89 18.92 4.30
C GLY A 101 -2.02 18.18 5.28
N SER A 102 -2.63 17.21 5.95
CA SER A 102 -1.89 16.29 6.81
C SER A 102 -1.02 15.34 5.96
N PRO A 103 0.00 14.71 6.56
CA PRO A 103 0.73 13.64 5.89
C PRO A 103 -0.17 12.51 5.38
N ILE A 104 -1.29 12.18 6.03
CA ILE A 104 -2.22 11.15 5.51
C ILE A 104 -2.88 11.62 4.22
N GLN A 105 -3.30 12.89 4.13
CA GLN A 105 -3.91 13.44 2.93
C GLN A 105 -2.91 13.45 1.76
N ALA A 106 -1.69 13.93 2.00
CA ALA A 106 -0.61 13.85 1.02
C ALA A 106 -0.34 12.40 0.58
N MET A 107 -0.44 11.44 1.50
CA MET A 107 -0.24 10.03 1.21
C MET A 107 -1.35 9.48 0.30
N LYS A 108 -2.62 9.73 0.64
CA LYS A 108 -3.78 9.34 -0.18
C LYS A 108 -3.67 9.87 -1.61
N LEU A 109 -3.37 11.15 -1.77
CA LEU A 109 -3.21 11.78 -3.09
C LEU A 109 -2.04 11.17 -3.87
N HIS A 110 -0.90 10.91 -3.21
CA HIS A 110 0.26 10.31 -3.84
C HIS A 110 0.00 8.87 -4.29
N ILE A 111 -0.69 8.08 -3.48
CA ILE A 111 -1.09 6.70 -3.80
C ILE A 111 -2.08 6.70 -4.97
N ALA A 112 -3.12 7.55 -4.91
CA ALA A 112 -4.11 7.67 -5.98
C ALA A 112 -3.47 8.07 -7.32
N ALA A 113 -2.50 9.00 -7.29
CA ALA A 113 -1.77 9.40 -8.50
C ALA A 113 -0.92 8.25 -9.08
N ILE A 114 -0.34 7.41 -8.21
CA ILE A 114 0.44 6.24 -8.64
C ILE A 114 -0.46 5.11 -9.15
N LEU A 115 -1.61 4.88 -8.52
CA LEU A 115 -2.57 3.84 -8.91
C LEU A 115 -3.30 4.11 -10.24
N SER A 116 -3.10 5.29 -10.85
CA SER A 116 -3.65 5.59 -12.17
C SER A 116 -3.30 4.51 -13.20
N ASP A 117 -4.26 4.25 -14.12
CA ASP A 117 -4.46 3.06 -14.96
C ASP A 117 -3.25 2.49 -15.75
N THR A 118 -2.10 3.16 -15.73
CA THR A 118 -0.85 2.62 -16.28
C THR A 118 -0.13 1.74 -15.25
N LEU A 119 -0.65 0.53 -15.05
CA LEU A 119 -0.02 -0.53 -14.25
C LEU A 119 1.49 -0.74 -14.51
N PRO A 120 2.03 -0.61 -15.75
CA PRO A 120 3.48 -0.71 -15.97
C PRO A 120 4.27 0.47 -15.36
N LEU A 121 3.67 1.67 -15.23
CA LEU A 121 4.28 2.81 -14.55
C LEU A 121 4.48 2.52 -13.07
N VAL A 122 3.51 1.86 -12.44
CA VAL A 122 3.58 1.51 -11.02
C VAL A 122 4.77 0.61 -10.74
N LEU A 123 4.87 -0.50 -11.49
CA LEU A 123 5.93 -1.48 -11.29
C LEU A 123 7.28 -0.80 -11.46
N TYR A 124 7.40 -0.01 -12.53
CA TYR A 124 8.56 0.84 -12.78
C TYR A 124 8.86 1.74 -11.57
N LEU A 125 7.87 2.51 -11.09
CA LEU A 125 8.05 3.47 -10.01
C LEU A 125 8.43 2.78 -8.71
N ALA A 126 7.81 1.66 -8.35
CA ALA A 126 8.13 0.96 -7.12
C ALA A 126 9.54 0.36 -7.15
N THR A 127 9.93 -0.28 -8.25
CA THR A 127 11.30 -0.78 -8.41
C THR A 127 12.31 0.37 -8.44
N ALA A 128 12.02 1.43 -9.19
CA ALA A 128 12.91 2.59 -9.28
C ALA A 128 12.99 3.37 -7.97
N MET A 129 11.94 3.38 -7.15
CA MET A 129 11.97 3.91 -5.78
C MET A 129 12.90 3.10 -4.90
N THR A 130 12.79 1.76 -4.90
CA THR A 130 13.70 0.89 -4.15
C THR A 130 15.14 1.11 -4.58
N LYS A 131 15.41 1.13 -5.89
CA LYS A 131 16.74 1.41 -6.43
C LYS A 131 17.25 2.80 -6.04
N ALA A 132 16.42 3.83 -6.16
CA ALA A 132 16.79 5.20 -5.77
C ALA A 132 17.05 5.34 -4.26
N ILE A 133 16.44 4.49 -3.42
CA ILE A 133 16.74 4.39 -1.99
C ILE A 133 18.11 3.73 -1.78
N GLU A 134 18.37 2.60 -2.44
CA GLU A 134 19.64 1.87 -2.35
C GLU A 134 20.83 2.71 -2.82
N ASP A 135 20.63 3.46 -3.91
CA ASP A 135 21.64 4.36 -4.48
C ASP A 135 21.74 5.71 -3.70
N GLY A 136 20.83 5.96 -2.75
CA GLY A 136 20.79 7.20 -1.95
C GLY A 136 20.42 8.47 -2.75
N THR A 137 19.95 8.34 -3.99
CA THR A 137 19.69 9.49 -4.88
C THR A 137 18.33 10.13 -4.66
N PHE A 138 17.29 9.32 -4.38
CA PHE A 138 15.87 9.73 -4.37
C PHE A 138 15.43 10.45 -5.66
N VAL A 139 16.16 10.21 -6.75
CA VAL A 139 15.86 10.68 -8.10
C VAL A 139 15.54 9.44 -8.93
N ILE A 140 14.30 9.36 -9.38
CA ILE A 140 13.81 8.32 -10.26
C ILE A 140 14.05 8.81 -11.68
N GLN A 141 15.11 8.30 -12.31
CA GLN A 141 15.30 8.46 -13.74
C GLN A 141 14.17 7.71 -14.44
N LEU A 142 13.43 8.35 -15.34
CA LEU A 142 12.49 7.67 -16.22
C LEU A 142 13.24 7.28 -17.49
N GLN A 143 13.64 6.02 -17.62
CA GLN A 143 14.31 5.54 -18.83
C GLN A 143 13.27 5.36 -19.93
N GLY A 144 13.44 6.08 -21.04
CA GLY A 144 12.52 6.04 -22.19
C GLY A 144 12.55 4.75 -22.98
N GLU A 145 13.60 3.92 -22.84
CA GLU A 145 13.74 2.66 -23.58
C GLU A 145 14.33 1.56 -22.67
N GLY A 146 13.53 0.51 -22.42
CA GLY A 146 13.98 -0.74 -21.79
C GLY A 146 14.28 -0.65 -20.29
N PHE A 147 13.29 -0.92 -19.44
CA PHE A 147 13.52 -1.12 -18.01
C PHE A 147 13.87 -2.59 -17.73
N ALA A 148 15.12 -2.86 -17.36
CA ALA A 148 15.49 -4.14 -16.77
C ALA A 148 15.07 -4.15 -15.30
N ALA A 149 13.91 -4.75 -14.99
CA ALA A 149 13.49 -4.98 -13.61
C ALA A 149 14.49 -5.94 -12.92
N ASP A 150 14.81 -5.68 -11.66
CA ASP A 150 15.62 -6.59 -10.84
C ASP A 150 14.97 -7.98 -10.81
N ALA A 151 15.75 -9.03 -11.08
CA ALA A 151 15.34 -10.43 -11.02
C ALA A 151 14.73 -10.82 -9.65
N SER A 152 15.08 -10.12 -8.56
CA SER A 152 14.50 -10.36 -7.23
C SER A 152 13.05 -9.85 -7.08
N LEU A 153 12.68 -8.85 -7.88
CA LEU A 153 11.30 -8.44 -8.14
C LEU A 153 10.66 -9.36 -9.19
N TRP A 154 11.44 -9.93 -10.11
CA TRP A 154 10.94 -10.88 -11.10
C TRP A 154 10.34 -12.15 -10.46
N GLU A 155 10.90 -12.63 -9.36
CA GLU A 155 10.30 -13.71 -8.55
C GLU A 155 8.93 -13.30 -7.94
N LEU A 156 8.68 -12.00 -7.71
CA LEU A 156 7.32 -11.51 -7.40
C LEU A 156 6.44 -11.41 -8.66
N THR A 157 7.02 -11.25 -9.85
CA THR A 157 6.32 -11.14 -11.15
C THR A 157 6.22 -12.45 -11.93
N LYS A 158 6.46 -13.62 -11.32
CA LYS A 158 5.72 -14.84 -11.75
C LYS A 158 4.20 -14.57 -11.70
N MET A 159 3.79 -13.59 -10.90
CA MET A 159 2.48 -12.96 -11.00
C MET A 159 2.43 -12.02 -12.21
N LYS A 160 1.36 -12.16 -13.00
CA LYS A 160 1.03 -11.19 -14.05
C LYS A 160 1.07 -9.76 -13.48
N PRO A 161 1.60 -8.75 -14.20
CA PRO A 161 1.76 -7.39 -13.68
C PRO A 161 0.52 -6.86 -12.95
N GLU A 162 -0.69 -7.24 -13.38
CA GLU A 162 -1.98 -6.81 -12.81
C GLU A 162 -2.23 -7.28 -11.38
N ASN A 163 -1.45 -8.27 -10.92
CA ASN A 163 -1.57 -8.83 -9.58
C ASN A 163 -0.59 -8.18 -8.59
N ILE A 164 0.29 -7.26 -9.00
CA ILE A 164 1.26 -6.67 -8.06
C ILE A 164 0.57 -5.94 -6.90
N TRP A 165 -0.50 -5.21 -7.18
CA TRP A 165 -1.32 -4.54 -6.17
C TRP A 165 -2.12 -5.47 -5.28
N LYS A 166 -2.24 -6.73 -5.68
CA LYS A 166 -2.82 -7.76 -4.82
C LYS A 166 -1.83 -8.21 -3.76
N THR A 167 -0.52 -8.15 -4.00
CA THR A 167 0.45 -8.63 -3.01
C THR A 167 0.53 -7.71 -1.80
N CYS A 168 0.03 -8.20 -0.66
CA CYS A 168 0.07 -7.51 0.64
C CYS A 168 1.48 -7.02 1.01
N LYS A 169 2.51 -7.83 0.71
CA LYS A 169 3.93 -7.50 0.92
C LYS A 169 4.38 -6.30 0.10
N PHE A 170 4.02 -6.26 -1.18
CA PHE A 170 4.34 -5.13 -2.05
C PHE A 170 3.64 -3.87 -1.58
N VAL A 171 2.34 -3.94 -1.32
CA VAL A 171 1.54 -2.81 -0.83
C VAL A 171 2.14 -2.24 0.45
N GLY A 172 2.38 -3.06 1.47
CA GLY A 172 2.96 -2.58 2.73
C GLY A 172 4.34 -1.94 2.53
N ASN A 173 5.21 -2.55 1.72
CA ASN A 173 6.53 -2.01 1.42
C ASN A 173 6.46 -0.69 0.65
N PHE A 174 5.60 -0.61 -0.36
CA PHE A 174 5.39 0.57 -1.17
C PHE A 174 4.97 1.75 -0.28
N ILE A 175 3.96 1.55 0.58
CA ILE A 175 3.48 2.58 1.51
C ILE A 175 4.59 3.05 2.45
N LEU A 176 5.36 2.12 3.03
CA LEU A 176 6.50 2.47 3.89
C LEU A 176 7.60 3.24 3.15
N ASN A 177 7.92 2.84 1.93
CA ASN A 177 8.93 3.50 1.11
C ASN A 177 8.49 4.90 0.69
N VAL A 178 7.20 5.12 0.44
CA VAL A 178 6.70 6.49 0.23
C VAL A 178 6.75 7.30 1.53
N ALA A 179 6.34 6.73 2.66
CA ALA A 179 6.27 7.46 3.94
C ALA A 179 7.63 7.73 4.61
N SER A 180 8.66 6.95 4.31
CA SER A 180 9.94 7.03 5.02
C SER A 180 10.68 8.34 4.79
N SER A 181 11.37 8.85 5.82
CA SER A 181 12.35 9.92 5.60
C SER A 181 13.53 9.37 4.80
N LYS A 182 14.31 10.25 4.15
CA LYS A 182 15.53 9.81 3.44
C LYS A 182 16.49 9.00 4.33
N ALA A 183 16.59 9.37 5.61
CA ALA A 183 17.46 8.68 6.57
C ALA A 183 16.97 7.26 6.91
N ASN A 184 15.66 7.03 6.87
CA ASN A 184 15.06 5.74 7.25
C ASN A 184 14.71 4.87 6.04
N ALA A 185 14.79 5.40 4.82
CA ALA A 185 14.28 4.72 3.63
C ALA A 185 14.99 3.37 3.36
N TYR A 186 16.30 3.28 3.58
CA TYR A 186 17.03 2.03 3.41
C TYR A 186 16.53 0.95 4.39
N LYS A 187 16.30 1.33 5.65
CA LYS A 187 15.73 0.44 6.67
C LYS A 187 14.33 -0.03 6.27
N THR A 188 13.47 0.85 5.74
CA THR A 188 12.13 0.46 5.31
C THR A 188 12.12 -0.46 4.10
N CYS A 189 13.02 -0.24 3.13
CA CYS A 189 13.20 -1.18 2.01
C CYS A 189 13.52 -2.58 2.51
N ASN A 190 14.32 -2.70 3.58
CA ASN A 190 14.70 -3.99 4.14
C ASN A 190 13.59 -4.63 4.98
N PHE A 191 12.66 -3.87 5.54
CA PHE A 191 11.54 -4.44 6.30
C PHE A 191 10.79 -5.53 5.50
N ALA A 192 10.52 -5.30 4.22
CA ALA A 192 9.89 -6.30 3.36
C ALA A 192 10.87 -7.33 2.79
N ARG A 193 12.15 -6.98 2.58
CA ARG A 193 13.18 -7.92 2.10
C ARG A 193 13.58 -8.92 3.16
N ASP A 194 13.53 -8.57 4.43
CA ASP A 194 13.83 -9.48 5.54
C ASP A 194 12.83 -10.63 5.62
N SER A 195 11.62 -10.47 5.07
CA SER A 195 10.69 -11.59 4.86
C SER A 195 11.16 -12.60 3.80
N LYS A 196 12.12 -12.22 2.95
CA LYS A 196 12.77 -13.04 1.92
C LYS A 196 14.20 -13.45 2.31
N SER A 197 14.84 -12.80 3.29
CA SER A 197 16.15 -13.22 3.77
C SER A 197 15.99 -14.55 4.50
N GLY A 198 16.84 -15.52 4.18
CA GLY A 198 16.65 -16.94 4.54
C GLY A 198 16.54 -17.26 6.03
N ASP A 199 16.65 -16.27 6.92
CA ASP A 199 16.54 -16.45 8.38
C ASP A 199 15.36 -15.72 9.03
N ILE A 200 14.28 -15.41 8.28
CA ILE A 200 13.04 -14.88 8.89
C ILE A 200 12.49 -15.83 9.98
N LEU A 201 12.69 -17.14 9.82
CA LEU A 201 12.33 -18.13 10.82
C LEU A 201 13.22 -18.04 12.09
N GLY A 202 14.53 -17.80 11.94
CA GLY A 202 15.40 -17.54 13.09
C GLY A 202 15.03 -16.25 13.79
N LEU A 203 14.72 -15.18 13.03
CA LEU A 203 14.22 -13.93 13.59
C LEU A 203 12.96 -14.15 14.44
N ALA A 204 11.96 -14.84 13.89
CA ALA A 204 10.70 -15.12 14.58
C ALA A 204 10.87 -16.01 15.82
N ARG A 205 11.90 -16.86 15.84
CA ARG A 205 12.24 -17.70 17.01
C ARG A 205 12.98 -16.93 18.09
N ASN A 206 13.84 -15.98 17.70
CA ASN A 206 14.74 -15.28 18.61
C ASN A 206 14.19 -13.94 19.09
N GLN A 207 13.19 -13.38 18.40
CA GLN A 207 12.56 -12.13 18.78
C GLN A 207 11.12 -12.34 19.26
N PRO A 208 10.70 -11.69 20.35
CA PRO A 208 9.31 -11.72 20.78
C PRO A 208 8.42 -11.08 19.72
N THR A 209 7.21 -11.60 19.58
CA THR A 209 6.18 -10.97 18.74
C THR A 209 5.95 -9.53 19.21
N ALA A 210 5.92 -8.59 18.27
CA ALA A 210 5.62 -7.21 18.58
C ALA A 210 4.14 -7.05 18.99
N SER A 211 3.86 -6.06 19.83
CA SER A 211 2.48 -5.67 20.17
C SER A 211 2.05 -4.48 19.32
N PHE A 212 1.06 -4.71 18.45
CA PHE A 212 0.46 -3.64 17.66
C PHE A 212 -0.25 -2.61 18.56
N ARG A 213 -0.83 -3.05 19.68
CA ARG A 213 -1.41 -2.15 20.70
C ARG A 213 -0.40 -1.18 21.27
N SER A 214 0.82 -1.64 21.58
CA SER A 214 1.87 -0.75 22.10
C SER A 214 2.27 0.33 21.07
N GLY A 215 2.48 -0.07 19.82
CA GLY A 215 2.76 0.86 18.71
C GLY A 215 1.63 1.86 18.49
N PHE A 216 0.39 1.37 18.46
CA PHE A 216 -0.81 2.19 18.31
C PHE A 216 -0.99 3.21 19.44
N THR A 217 -0.87 2.81 20.71
CA THR A 217 -1.02 3.72 21.86
C THR A 217 -0.01 4.87 21.77
N THR A 218 1.25 4.55 21.44
CA THR A 218 2.31 5.56 21.28
C THR A 218 2.00 6.52 20.15
N ALA A 219 1.60 5.99 18.98
CA ALA A 219 1.24 6.79 17.83
C ALA A 219 0.00 7.67 18.06
N LYS A 220 -1.04 7.13 18.71
CA LYS A 220 -2.26 7.86 19.09
C LYS A 220 -1.96 9.00 20.05
N ALA A 221 -1.08 8.78 21.03
CA ALA A 221 -0.64 9.85 21.93
C ALA A 221 0.11 10.96 21.17
N ALA A 222 1.01 10.61 20.25
CA ALA A 222 1.72 11.57 19.41
C ALA A 222 0.77 12.37 18.50
N ALA A 223 -0.21 11.69 17.90
CA ALA A 223 -1.25 12.32 17.08
C ALA A 223 -2.09 13.33 17.87
N ARG A 224 -2.60 12.94 19.05
CA ARG A 224 -3.47 13.81 19.85
C ARG A 224 -2.73 14.97 20.48
N ASN A 225 -1.55 14.71 21.05
CA ASN A 225 -0.85 15.67 21.91
C ASN A 225 0.17 16.53 21.15
N GLN A 226 0.79 15.99 20.10
CA GLN A 226 1.88 16.66 19.37
C GLN A 226 1.51 16.98 17.91
N LYS A 227 0.30 16.60 17.49
CA LYS A 227 -0.18 16.74 16.11
C LYS A 227 0.73 16.07 15.07
N LYS A 228 1.32 14.93 15.44
CA LYS A 228 2.25 14.17 14.58
C LYS A 228 1.55 13.00 13.89
N THR A 229 1.99 12.67 12.68
CA THR A 229 1.55 11.46 11.98
C THR A 229 2.60 10.37 12.13
N THR A 230 2.15 9.16 12.43
CA THR A 230 2.99 7.96 12.48
C THR A 230 2.46 6.96 11.47
N ILE A 231 3.36 6.36 10.68
CA ILE A 231 3.03 5.23 9.81
C ILE A 231 3.61 3.96 10.42
N ILE A 232 2.82 2.90 10.54
CA ILE A 232 3.27 1.60 11.04
C ILE A 232 3.06 0.55 9.96
N GLY A 233 4.13 -0.06 9.51
CA GLY A 233 4.09 -1.28 8.71
C GLY A 233 3.90 -2.48 9.64
N VAL A 234 2.94 -3.34 9.33
CA VAL A 234 2.61 -4.51 10.12
C VAL A 234 2.80 -5.76 9.27
N GLN A 235 3.64 -6.68 9.71
CA GLN A 235 3.76 -8.02 9.13
C GLN A 235 3.21 -9.03 10.13
N LEU A 236 2.14 -9.72 9.74
CA LEU A 236 1.67 -10.94 10.39
C LEU A 236 2.31 -12.12 9.66
N LEU A 237 3.24 -12.80 10.31
CA LEU A 237 3.89 -13.99 9.79
C LEU A 237 3.25 -15.26 10.34
N ASP A 238 3.30 -16.29 9.51
CA ASP A 238 2.89 -17.65 9.81
C ASP A 238 4.13 -18.50 10.08
N VAL A 239 4.50 -18.61 11.35
CA VAL A 239 5.72 -19.30 11.76
C VAL A 239 5.67 -20.77 11.37
N HIS A 240 4.49 -21.38 11.40
CA HIS A 240 4.36 -22.79 11.02
C HIS A 240 4.53 -22.99 9.52
N PHE A 241 3.96 -22.12 8.69
CA PHE A 241 4.23 -22.13 7.25
C PHE A 241 5.71 -21.98 6.93
N LEU A 242 6.42 -21.09 7.63
CA LEU A 242 7.87 -20.92 7.48
C LEU A 242 8.64 -22.20 7.85
N GLN A 243 8.22 -22.92 8.90
CA GLN A 243 8.81 -24.21 9.28
C GLN A 243 8.55 -25.31 8.25
N LEU A 244 7.37 -25.32 7.62
CA LEU A 244 7.06 -26.26 6.54
C LEU A 244 7.90 -25.95 5.30
N SER A 245 8.02 -24.66 4.96
CA SER A 245 8.85 -24.20 3.85
C SER A 245 10.33 -24.55 4.05
N SER A 246 10.87 -24.45 5.27
CA SER A 246 12.27 -24.81 5.54
C SER A 246 12.56 -26.33 5.47
N ARG A 247 11.54 -27.14 5.17
CA ARG A 247 11.60 -28.60 5.08
C ARG A 247 11.03 -29.11 3.75
N ASP A 248 10.80 -28.20 2.79
CA ASP A 248 10.16 -28.48 1.50
C ASP A 248 8.79 -29.19 1.63
N ALA A 249 8.09 -28.95 2.74
CA ALA A 249 6.81 -29.55 3.08
C ALA A 249 5.63 -28.56 2.96
N VAL A 250 5.84 -27.46 2.24
CA VAL A 250 4.84 -26.39 2.05
C VAL A 250 3.77 -26.76 1.01
N ALA A 251 4.05 -27.73 0.15
CA ALA A 251 3.12 -28.20 -0.86
C ALA A 251 1.76 -28.57 -0.23
N GLY A 252 0.67 -28.08 -0.83
CA GLY A 252 -0.68 -28.32 -0.32
C GLY A 252 -1.14 -27.42 0.82
N HIS A 253 -0.32 -26.44 1.27
CA HIS A 253 -0.67 -25.54 2.37
C HIS A 253 -0.80 -24.07 1.96
N CYS A 254 -1.72 -23.37 2.63
CA CYS A 254 -1.93 -21.93 2.58
C CYS A 254 -1.50 -21.26 3.87
N SER A 255 -0.87 -20.09 3.73
CA SER A 255 -0.52 -19.24 4.85
C SER A 255 -1.62 -18.23 5.16
N PHE A 256 -1.76 -17.87 6.43
CA PHE A 256 -2.56 -16.70 6.84
C PHE A 256 -1.73 -15.39 6.86
N ALA A 257 -0.45 -15.45 6.48
CA ALA A 257 0.45 -14.31 6.55
C ALA A 257 -0.11 -13.11 5.77
N HIS A 258 0.01 -11.93 6.37
CA HIS A 258 -0.53 -10.70 5.79
C HIS A 258 0.35 -9.50 6.14
N THR A 259 0.52 -8.60 5.19
CA THR A 259 1.28 -7.36 5.38
C THR A 259 0.41 -6.16 5.02
N PHE A 260 0.35 -5.18 5.90
CA PHE A 260 -0.41 -3.96 5.68
C PHE A 260 0.28 -2.76 6.34
N ALA A 261 -0.11 -1.56 5.94
CA ALA A 261 0.36 -0.33 6.55
C ALA A 261 -0.81 0.43 7.17
N VAL A 262 -0.55 1.07 8.31
CA VAL A 262 -1.51 1.95 8.97
C VAL A 262 -0.94 3.34 9.16
N ALA A 263 -1.74 4.36 8.91
CA ALA A 263 -1.45 5.73 9.33
C ALA A 263 -2.25 6.11 10.56
N ILE A 264 -1.59 6.78 11.50
CA ILE A 264 -2.19 7.31 12.71
C ILE A 264 -1.80 8.79 12.78
N GLY A 265 -2.78 9.68 12.57
CA GLY A 265 -2.59 11.13 12.53
C GLY A 265 -3.62 11.86 13.39
N PRO A 266 -3.51 13.18 13.53
CA PRO A 266 -4.49 14.00 14.25
C PRO A 266 -5.95 13.76 13.86
N GLU A 267 -6.18 13.45 12.58
CA GLU A 267 -7.46 13.17 11.95
C GLU A 267 -8.00 11.77 12.24
N GLY A 268 -7.17 10.81 12.65
CA GLY A 268 -7.60 9.45 12.96
C GLY A 268 -6.69 8.36 12.40
N PHE A 269 -7.31 7.31 11.85
CA PHE A 269 -6.65 6.05 11.51
C PHE A 269 -6.99 5.58 10.09
N VAL A 270 -5.98 5.26 9.27
CA VAL A 270 -6.15 4.76 7.90
C VAL A 270 -5.40 3.44 7.74
N ILE A 271 -5.94 2.51 6.96
CA ILE A 271 -5.32 1.23 6.61
C ILE A 271 -5.14 1.16 5.10
N TRP A 272 -3.95 0.79 4.64
CA TRP A 272 -3.68 0.38 3.26
C TRP A 272 -3.23 -1.06 3.21
N GLN A 273 -3.90 -1.86 2.39
CA GLN A 273 -3.63 -3.27 2.21
C GLN A 273 -4.08 -3.75 0.83
N GLY A 274 -3.38 -4.75 0.31
CA GLY A 274 -3.89 -5.72 -0.66
C GLY A 274 -3.75 -7.10 -0.02
N TRP A 275 -4.35 -8.15 -0.56
CA TRP A 275 -4.34 -9.46 0.11
C TRP A 275 -3.52 -10.56 -0.61
N GLY A 276 -3.77 -10.80 -1.90
CA GLY A 276 -2.99 -11.74 -2.69
C GLY A 276 -3.71 -12.09 -3.99
N GLU A 277 -3.15 -13.00 -4.78
CA GLU A 277 -3.65 -13.40 -6.12
C GLU A 277 -5.17 -13.56 -6.22
N HIS A 278 -5.77 -14.16 -5.19
CA HIS A 278 -7.19 -14.47 -5.11
C HIS A 278 -8.03 -13.48 -4.26
N GLY A 279 -7.40 -12.45 -3.68
CA GLY A 279 -8.08 -11.39 -2.94
C GLY A 279 -8.14 -10.08 -3.72
N TYR A 280 -8.31 -8.97 -3.00
CA TYR A 280 -8.40 -7.64 -3.59
C TYR A 280 -7.03 -6.97 -3.77
N ARG A 281 -7.00 -6.06 -4.74
CA ARG A 281 -5.92 -5.10 -5.02
C ARG A 281 -6.03 -3.87 -4.11
N LEU A 282 -4.95 -3.11 -4.00
CA LEU A 282 -4.94 -1.84 -3.26
C LEU A 282 -5.94 -0.79 -3.82
N ASP A 283 -6.09 -0.70 -5.13
CA ASP A 283 -7.07 0.21 -5.76
C ASP A 283 -8.50 -0.25 -5.48
N GLU A 284 -8.81 -1.54 -5.61
CA GLU A 284 -10.13 -2.09 -5.22
C GLU A 284 -10.44 -1.83 -3.73
N TRP A 285 -9.42 -1.93 -2.87
CA TRP A 285 -9.53 -1.57 -1.45
C TRP A 285 -9.87 -0.09 -1.26
N ILE A 286 -9.21 0.81 -2.00
CA ILE A 286 -9.45 2.25 -1.95
C ILE A 286 -10.84 2.61 -2.50
N ASP A 287 -11.23 2.04 -3.64
CA ASP A 287 -12.53 2.27 -4.28
C ASP A 287 -13.69 1.84 -3.38
N CYS A 288 -13.49 0.82 -2.55
CA CYS A 288 -14.45 0.40 -1.52
C CYS A 288 -14.43 1.29 -0.25
N GLY A 289 -13.66 2.39 -0.23
CA GLY A 289 -13.49 3.26 0.92
C GLY A 289 -12.58 2.70 2.01
N GLY A 290 -11.76 1.70 1.69
CA GLY A 290 -10.86 1.03 2.63
C GLY A 290 -9.79 1.95 3.22
N ASP A 291 -9.43 3.02 2.50
CA ASP A 291 -8.48 4.05 2.94
C ASP A 291 -9.14 5.27 3.62
N ARG A 292 -10.43 5.18 3.96
CA ARG A 292 -11.12 6.25 4.71
C ARG A 292 -10.46 6.45 6.08
N VAL A 293 -10.52 7.69 6.55
CA VAL A 293 -10.12 8.03 7.92
C VAL A 293 -11.17 7.45 8.86
N ARG A 294 -10.72 6.53 9.71
CA ARG A 294 -11.52 5.87 10.75
C ARG A 294 -11.46 6.66 12.05
N THR A 295 -12.54 6.58 12.81
CA THR A 295 -12.61 7.20 14.14
C THR A 295 -11.66 6.51 15.13
N TRP A 296 -11.41 7.15 16.27
CA TRP A 296 -10.57 6.56 17.32
C TRP A 296 -11.16 5.28 17.90
N ASP A 297 -12.49 5.15 17.94
CA ASP A 297 -13.17 3.96 18.47
C ASP A 297 -13.07 2.79 17.48
N GLU A 298 -13.24 3.07 16.18
CA GLU A 298 -12.99 2.08 15.12
C GLU A 298 -11.53 1.59 15.15
N ALA A 299 -10.58 2.50 15.36
CA ALA A 299 -9.16 2.18 15.47
C ALA A 299 -8.87 1.30 16.69
N GLU A 300 -9.41 1.62 17.87
CA GLU A 300 -9.27 0.80 19.08
C GLU A 300 -9.88 -0.59 18.88
N GLN A 301 -11.04 -0.67 18.22
CA GLN A 301 -11.69 -1.94 17.92
C GLN A 301 -10.82 -2.80 16.98
N PHE A 302 -10.27 -2.20 15.92
CA PHE A 302 -9.36 -2.89 15.00
C PHE A 302 -8.13 -3.43 15.75
N VAL A 303 -7.47 -2.60 16.57
CA VAL A 303 -6.30 -3.01 17.37
C VAL A 303 -6.66 -4.10 18.37
N ASN A 304 -7.84 -4.04 19.00
CA ASN A 304 -8.33 -5.09 19.90
C ASN A 304 -8.52 -6.41 19.18
N ASP A 305 -9.14 -6.41 18.01
CA ASP A 305 -9.41 -7.63 17.26
C ASP A 305 -8.14 -8.23 16.65
N PHE A 306 -7.21 -7.38 16.20
CA PHE A 306 -5.89 -7.82 15.75
C PHE A 306 -5.09 -8.48 16.88
N GLU A 307 -5.06 -7.88 18.07
CA GLU A 307 -4.39 -8.48 19.25
C GLU A 307 -5.06 -9.79 19.71
N LYS A 308 -6.39 -9.90 19.60
CA LYS A 308 -7.08 -11.18 19.88
C LYS A 308 -6.69 -12.26 18.87
N LEU A 309 -6.60 -11.91 17.58
CA LEU A 309 -6.17 -12.82 16.53
C LEU A 309 -4.74 -13.30 16.81
N THR A 310 -3.80 -12.40 17.09
CA THR A 310 -2.36 -12.72 17.19
C THR A 310 -1.92 -13.31 18.53
N LYS A 311 -2.69 -13.17 19.61
CA LYS A 311 -2.41 -13.83 20.90
C LYS A 311 -2.75 -15.32 20.91
N GLY A 312 -3.68 -15.77 20.06
CA GLY A 312 -4.08 -17.17 20.01
C GLY A 312 -3.02 -18.04 19.32
N LYS A 313 -2.74 -19.23 19.87
CA LYS A 313 -1.97 -20.29 19.19
C LYS A 313 -2.75 -21.60 19.13
N GLY A 314 -2.42 -22.49 18.19
CA GLY A 314 -3.04 -23.82 18.08
C GLY A 314 -3.74 -24.03 16.74
N LEU A 315 -4.77 -24.88 16.68
CA LEU A 315 -5.43 -25.22 15.42
C LEU A 315 -6.21 -24.03 14.82
N TRP A 316 -6.16 -23.85 13.50
CA TRP A 316 -7.07 -22.91 12.82
C TRP A 316 -8.54 -23.30 13.07
N ASN A 317 -9.43 -22.34 13.28
CA ASN A 317 -10.86 -22.59 13.53
C ASN A 317 -11.75 -21.45 13.04
N ALA A 318 -13.08 -21.67 13.05
CA ALA A 318 -14.08 -20.71 12.58
C ALA A 318 -13.95 -19.34 13.28
N LYS A 319 -13.74 -19.30 14.60
CA LYS A 319 -13.58 -18.05 15.36
C LYS A 319 -12.36 -17.23 14.91
N ARG A 320 -11.24 -17.89 14.59
CA ARG A 320 -10.06 -17.21 14.03
C ARG A 320 -10.34 -16.69 12.62
N ASN A 321 -11.03 -17.48 11.80
CA ASN A 321 -11.44 -17.05 10.46
C ASN A 321 -12.39 -15.84 10.50
N GLU A 322 -13.34 -15.79 11.42
CA GLU A 322 -14.22 -14.64 11.61
C GLU A 322 -13.43 -13.38 12.01
N LEU A 323 -12.46 -13.49 12.92
CA LEU A 323 -11.58 -12.38 13.27
C LEU A 323 -10.73 -11.93 12.08
N TYR A 324 -10.16 -12.87 11.33
CA TYR A 324 -9.36 -12.58 10.15
C TYR A 324 -10.20 -11.87 9.08
N LYS A 325 -11.40 -12.38 8.79
CA LYS A 325 -12.36 -11.78 7.87
C LYS A 325 -12.78 -10.39 8.30
N LYS A 326 -13.00 -10.16 9.60
CA LYS A 326 -13.32 -8.83 10.13
C LYS A 326 -12.17 -7.82 9.93
N LEU A 327 -10.92 -8.27 10.04
CA LEU A 327 -9.74 -7.40 9.94
C LEU A 327 -9.34 -7.12 8.49
N PHE A 328 -9.46 -8.13 7.63
CA PHE A 328 -8.85 -8.11 6.29
C PHE A 328 -9.86 -8.32 5.17
N GLU A 329 -11.15 -8.49 5.47
CA GLU A 329 -12.23 -8.72 4.50
C GLU A 329 -12.03 -9.97 3.64
N VAL A 330 -11.26 -10.94 4.14
CA VAL A 330 -11.00 -12.22 3.47
C VAL A 330 -11.43 -13.40 4.34
N ASP A 331 -12.19 -14.31 3.72
CA ASP A 331 -12.63 -15.55 4.33
C ASP A 331 -11.66 -16.68 3.99
N LEU A 332 -10.65 -16.93 4.83
CA LEU A 332 -9.63 -17.93 4.52
C LEU A 332 -10.17 -19.35 4.39
N ASN A 333 -11.27 -19.69 5.07
CA ASN A 333 -11.90 -21.00 4.92
C ASN A 333 -12.59 -21.15 3.56
N GLN A 334 -13.16 -20.07 3.02
CA GLN A 334 -13.73 -20.07 1.67
C GLN A 334 -12.61 -20.09 0.62
N MET A 335 -11.53 -19.36 0.88
CA MET A 335 -10.40 -19.22 -0.03
C MET A 335 -9.57 -20.51 -0.13
N CYS A 336 -9.29 -21.10 1.02
CA CYS A 336 -8.45 -22.27 1.19
C CYS A 336 -9.34 -23.45 1.53
N GLY A 337 -9.61 -24.32 0.57
CA GLY A 337 -10.50 -25.45 0.76
C GLY A 337 -10.74 -26.21 -0.52
N SER A 338 -11.44 -27.35 -0.44
CA SER A 338 -11.70 -28.21 -1.59
C SER A 338 -12.50 -27.55 -2.71
N GLN A 339 -13.15 -26.42 -2.44
CA GLN A 339 -13.95 -25.63 -3.39
C GLN A 339 -13.44 -24.18 -3.51
N GLY A 340 -12.34 -23.86 -2.85
CA GLY A 340 -11.75 -22.52 -2.88
C GLY A 340 -10.94 -22.30 -4.16
N PRO A 341 -10.69 -21.03 -4.55
CA PRO A 341 -9.77 -20.70 -5.64
C PRO A 341 -8.35 -21.20 -5.37
N GLU A 342 -8.01 -21.44 -4.10
CA GLU A 342 -6.75 -22.00 -3.68
C GLU A 342 -6.99 -23.39 -3.06
N PRO A 343 -6.81 -24.50 -3.83
CA PRO A 343 -7.17 -25.86 -3.42
C PRO A 343 -6.19 -26.47 -2.40
N ARG A 344 -5.55 -25.61 -1.59
CA ARG A 344 -4.61 -25.95 -0.54
C ARG A 344 -5.29 -25.78 0.82
N CYS A 345 -4.93 -26.65 1.76
CA CYS A 345 -5.44 -26.57 3.12
C CYS A 345 -4.76 -25.41 3.85
N LEU A 346 -5.45 -24.72 4.75
CA LEU A 346 -4.75 -23.83 5.69
C LEU A 346 -3.75 -24.63 6.52
N VAL A 347 -2.67 -23.95 6.90
CA VAL A 347 -1.68 -24.53 7.81
C VAL A 347 -2.34 -25.18 9.03
N PRO A 348 -1.88 -26.38 9.43
CA PRO A 348 -2.54 -27.14 10.49
C PRO A 348 -2.39 -26.47 11.86
N LYS A 349 -1.36 -25.63 12.03
CA LYS A 349 -1.12 -24.85 13.25
C LYS A 349 -1.06 -23.37 12.93
N PHE A 350 -1.88 -22.61 13.63
CA PHE A 350 -1.84 -21.16 13.70
C PHE A 350 -0.80 -20.73 14.74
N GLU A 351 0.35 -20.29 14.25
CA GLU A 351 1.47 -19.76 15.04
C GLU A 351 1.84 -18.35 14.53
N PRO A 352 1.07 -17.32 14.93
CA PRO A 352 1.30 -15.96 14.46
C PRO A 352 2.56 -15.36 15.11
N TRP A 353 3.30 -14.58 14.33
CA TRP A 353 4.35 -13.69 14.82
C TRP A 353 4.21 -12.35 14.14
N VAL A 354 4.26 -11.26 14.92
CA VAL A 354 4.06 -9.90 14.42
C VAL A 354 5.38 -9.13 14.43
N GLN A 355 5.69 -8.51 13.30
CA GLN A 355 6.76 -7.50 13.18
C GLN A 355 6.14 -6.13 12.91
N LEU A 356 6.72 -5.08 13.49
CA LEU A 356 6.33 -3.70 13.25
C LEU A 356 7.52 -2.89 12.75
N GLU A 357 7.31 -2.06 11.73
CA GLU A 357 8.22 -0.97 11.37
C GLU A 357 7.50 0.35 11.61
N VAL A 358 8.04 1.18 12.50
CA VAL A 358 7.40 2.42 12.96
C VAL A 358 8.15 3.62 12.40
N LEU A 359 7.46 4.39 11.57
CA LEU A 359 7.90 5.69 11.05
C LEU A 359 7.21 6.79 11.85
N ALA A 360 7.90 7.28 12.88
CA ALA A 360 7.40 8.36 13.71
C ALA A 360 7.58 9.72 13.01
N ASP A 361 6.63 10.62 13.24
CA ASP A 361 6.68 12.02 12.81
C ASP A 361 6.85 12.24 11.29
N VAL A 362 6.16 11.41 10.50
CA VAL A 362 6.17 11.51 9.03
C VAL A 362 5.68 12.87 8.58
N LYS A 363 6.40 13.49 7.65
CA LYS A 363 6.07 14.80 7.07
C LYS A 363 5.67 14.67 5.61
N VAL A 364 4.92 15.65 5.12
CA VAL A 364 4.59 15.78 3.69
C VAL A 364 5.85 15.77 2.80
N LYS A 365 6.96 16.37 3.26
CA LYS A 365 8.24 16.33 2.53
C LYS A 365 8.85 14.93 2.39
N ASP A 366 8.54 14.00 3.29
CA ASP A 366 9.01 12.62 3.23
C ASP A 366 8.25 11.85 2.14
N ILE A 367 6.95 12.13 2.00
CA ILE A 367 6.06 11.57 0.97
C ILE A 367 6.46 12.08 -0.42
N LEU A 368 6.81 13.36 -0.53
CA LEU A 368 7.17 14.00 -1.81
C LEU A 368 8.66 13.94 -2.14
N LYS A 369 9.44 13.09 -1.45
CA LYS A 369 10.90 13.07 -1.58
C LYS A 369 11.40 12.59 -2.95
N PHE A 370 10.61 11.78 -3.65
CA PHE A 370 10.98 11.22 -4.95
C PHE A 370 10.72 12.20 -6.07
N LYS A 371 11.81 12.63 -6.71
CA LYS A 371 11.76 13.45 -7.92
C LYS A 371 11.82 12.54 -9.15
N LEU A 372 11.03 12.87 -10.16
CA LEU A 372 11.13 12.27 -11.48
C LEU A 372 12.08 13.14 -12.31
N SER A 373 13.06 12.54 -12.97
CA SER A 373 13.94 13.23 -13.92
C SER A 373 13.93 12.54 -15.27
N ASP A 374 14.10 13.34 -16.33
CA ASP A 374 14.46 12.81 -17.64
C ASP A 374 15.94 12.42 -17.66
N VAL A 375 16.26 11.49 -18.55
CA VAL A 375 17.63 11.22 -19.00
C VAL A 375 18.08 12.32 -19.96
#